data_AF-A0A8R1W7R7-F1
#
_entry.id   AF-A0A8R1W7R7-F1
#
_cell.length_a   1.000
_cell.length_b   1.000
_cell.length_c   1.000
_cell.angle_alpha   90.00
_cell.angle_beta   90.00
_cell.angle_gamma   90.00
#
_symmetry.space_group_name_H-M   'P 1'
#
loop_
_entity.id
_entity.type
_entity.pdbx_description
1 polymer ?
#
loop_
_entity_poly.entity_id
_entity_poly.type
_entity_poly.pdbx_seq_one_letter_code
_entity_poly.pdbx_strand_id
1 'polypeptide(L)'
;MRLTDVLWTKLPRGHIFKGKHRLVKPVTGLDIHKKLRDLQREEQNMFYLRHSYLTREESYGHSQEQGRFEKWMRKWKVLQAEKFGKHKSIENHLSHLRSTDGWESY
;
A
#
# COMPACT_ATOMS: atom_id res chain seq x y z
N MET A 1 -33.31 -3.24 -17.95
CA MET A 1 -32.62 -2.34 -18.90
C MET A 1 -32.26 -3.15 -20.13
N ARG A 2 -32.54 -2.65 -21.34
CA ARG A 2 -32.23 -3.37 -22.58
C ARG A 2 -30.80 -3.05 -23.00
N LEU A 3 -30.01 -4.08 -23.32
CA LEU A 3 -28.60 -3.93 -23.72
C LEU A 3 -28.43 -3.09 -25.01
N THR A 4 -29.48 -3.02 -25.83
CA THR A 4 -29.51 -2.27 -27.09
C THR A 4 -29.52 -0.75 -26.90
N ASP A 5 -29.96 -0.24 -25.74
CA ASP A 5 -30.10 1.20 -25.49
C ASP A 5 -28.73 1.91 -25.48
N VAL A 6 -27.66 1.19 -25.16
CA VAL A 6 -26.27 1.70 -25.14
C VAL A 6 -25.80 2.08 -26.55
N LEU A 7 -26.23 1.35 -27.57
CA LEU A 7 -25.82 1.56 -28.97
C LEU A 7 -26.38 2.86 -29.57
N TRP A 8 -27.43 3.43 -28.97
CA TRP A 8 -28.07 4.67 -29.44
C TRP A 8 -27.60 5.92 -28.68
N THR A 9 -26.73 5.77 -27.68
CA THR A 9 -26.19 6.92 -26.94
C THR A 9 -25.07 7.61 -27.74
N LYS A 10 -25.27 8.89 -28.09
CA LYS A 10 -24.27 9.70 -28.80
C LYS A 10 -23.11 10.05 -27.87
N LEU A 11 -22.01 9.32 -27.96
CA LEU A 11 -20.77 9.63 -27.26
C LEU A 11 -19.94 10.68 -28.01
N PRO A 12 -19.16 11.51 -27.30
CA PRO A 12 -18.26 12.46 -27.94
C PRO A 12 -17.21 11.74 -28.80
N ARG A 13 -16.81 12.37 -29.91
CA ARG A 13 -15.74 11.85 -30.76
C ARG A 13 -14.39 12.01 -30.06
N GLY A 14 -13.62 10.93 -29.95
CA GLY A 14 -12.31 10.92 -29.29
C GLY A 14 -12.38 10.56 -27.80
N HIS A 15 -11.46 11.10 -26.98
CA HIS A 15 -11.37 10.75 -25.57
C HIS A 15 -12.53 11.34 -24.75
N ILE A 16 -13.35 10.47 -24.15
CA ILE A 16 -14.66 10.83 -23.54
C ILE A 16 -14.55 11.94 -22.48
N PHE A 17 -13.53 11.90 -21.61
CA PHE A 17 -13.40 12.84 -20.47
C PHE A 17 -12.36 13.95 -20.65
N LYS A 18 -11.78 14.12 -21.85
CA LYS A 18 -10.68 15.06 -22.11
C LYS A 18 -10.87 15.79 -23.43
N GLY A 19 -10.26 16.96 -23.58
CA GLY A 19 -10.33 17.75 -24.82
C GLY A 19 -11.59 18.63 -24.94
N LYS A 20 -11.82 19.14 -26.17
CA LYS A 20 -12.87 20.13 -26.48
C LYS A 20 -14.28 19.56 -26.35
N HIS A 21 -14.51 18.38 -26.93
CA HIS A 21 -15.80 17.71 -26.94
C HIS A 21 -15.77 16.56 -25.93
N ARG A 22 -15.96 16.89 -24.64
CA ARG A 22 -15.98 15.90 -23.54
C ARG A 22 -17.38 15.70 -22.99
N LEU A 23 -17.61 14.54 -22.41
CA LEU A 23 -18.78 14.27 -21.60
C LEU A 23 -18.60 14.95 -20.24
N VAL A 24 -19.34 16.02 -19.99
CA VAL A 24 -19.36 16.70 -18.69
C VAL A 24 -20.46 16.08 -17.84
N LYS A 25 -20.09 15.44 -16.72
CA LYS A 25 -21.06 14.97 -15.73
C LYS A 25 -21.62 16.20 -14.98
N PRO A 26 -22.94 16.42 -14.97
CA PRO A 26 -23.52 17.50 -14.17
C PRO A 26 -23.41 17.16 -12.68
N VAL A 27 -23.24 18.18 -11.85
CA VAL A 27 -23.26 18.02 -10.39
C VAL A 27 -24.68 17.71 -9.96
N THR A 28 -24.88 16.58 -9.30
CA THR A 28 -26.19 16.18 -8.79
C THR A 28 -26.39 16.69 -7.36
N GLY A 29 -27.64 16.79 -6.89
CA GLY A 29 -27.93 17.15 -5.50
C GLY A 29 -27.28 16.18 -4.48
N LEU A 30 -27.20 14.90 -4.83
CA LEU A 30 -26.51 13.89 -4.01
C LEU A 30 -25.01 14.18 -3.87
N ASP A 31 -24.36 14.64 -4.94
CA ASP A 31 -22.94 15.02 -4.92
C ASP A 31 -22.73 16.21 -3.96
N ILE A 32 -23.64 17.19 -3.98
CA ILE A 32 -23.61 18.35 -3.08
C ILE A 32 -23.80 17.90 -1.62
N HIS A 33 -24.81 17.09 -1.34
CA HIS A 33 -25.05 16.58 0.01
C HIS A 33 -23.88 15.74 0.53
N LYS A 34 -23.25 14.93 -0.32
CA LYS A 34 -22.04 14.19 0.05
C LYS A 34 -20.91 15.15 0.41
N LYS A 35 -20.65 16.16 -0.42
CA LYS A 35 -19.58 17.13 -0.15
C LYS A 35 -19.84 17.91 1.14
N LEU A 36 -21.09 18.29 1.41
CA LEU A 36 -21.47 18.98 2.64
C LEU A 36 -21.21 18.12 3.89
N ARG A 37 -21.54 16.83 3.87
CA ARG A 37 -21.23 15.91 4.97
C ARG A 37 -19.72 15.74 5.19
N ASP A 38 -18.95 15.71 4.10
CA ASP A 38 -17.49 15.60 4.21
C ASP A 38 -16.90 16.86 4.85
N LEU A 39 -17.39 18.05 4.47
CA LEU A 39 -16.99 19.32 5.09
C LEU A 39 -17.34 19.38 6.57
N GLN A 40 -18.53 18.91 6.97
CA GLN A 40 -18.91 18.83 8.38
C GLN A 40 -17.98 17.91 9.18
N ARG A 41 -17.57 16.78 8.59
CA ARG A 41 -16.60 15.86 9.22
C ARG A 41 -15.22 16.52 9.34
N GLU A 42 -14.79 17.24 8.31
CA GLU A 42 -13.53 17.98 8.32
C GLU A 42 -13.54 19.04 9.44
N GLU A 43 -14.61 19.84 9.56
CA GLU A 43 -14.75 20.83 10.63
C GLU A 43 -14.70 20.20 12.03
N GLN A 44 -15.40 19.09 12.23
CA GLN A 44 -15.36 18.35 13.49
C GLN A 44 -13.95 17.82 13.80
N ASN A 45 -13.26 17.28 12.80
CA ASN A 45 -11.88 16.83 12.97
C ASN A 45 -10.93 17.99 13.29
N MET A 46 -11.09 19.14 12.63
CA MET A 46 -10.29 20.33 12.88
C MET A 46 -10.49 20.86 14.30
N PHE A 47 -11.72 20.82 14.81
CA PHE A 47 -12.01 21.17 16.19
C PHE A 47 -11.21 20.31 17.18
N TYR A 48 -11.19 18.99 17.00
CA TYR A 48 -10.44 18.10 17.87
C TYR A 48 -8.92 18.24 17.72
N LEU A 49 -8.43 18.44 16.50
CA LEU A 49 -6.98 18.54 16.23
C LEU A 49 -6.38 19.90 16.61
N ARG A 50 -7.21 20.93 16.87
CA ARG A 50 -6.75 22.27 17.24
C ARG A 50 -5.98 22.32 18.56
N HIS A 51 -6.36 21.48 19.52
CA HIS A 51 -5.82 21.50 20.87
C HIS A 51 -5.02 20.22 21.13
N SER A 52 -3.71 20.29 20.89
CA SER A 52 -2.82 19.17 21.22
C SER A 52 -2.63 19.06 22.74
N TYR A 53 -2.51 17.82 23.22
CA TYR A 53 -2.27 17.55 24.64
C TYR A 53 -0.84 17.88 25.07
N LEU A 54 0.15 17.55 24.24
CA LEU A 54 1.56 17.87 24.46
C LEU A 54 2.03 18.96 23.51
N THR A 55 2.97 19.76 23.98
CA THR A 55 3.76 20.63 23.12
C THR A 55 4.77 19.82 22.31
N ARG A 56 5.33 20.44 21.26
CA ARG A 56 6.32 19.80 20.40
C ARG A 56 7.59 19.41 21.18
N GLU A 57 7.96 20.22 22.16
CA GLU A 57 9.15 20.01 23.00
C GLU A 57 8.93 18.81 23.93
N GLU A 58 7.78 18.71 24.59
CA GLU A 58 7.43 17.57 25.46
C GLU A 58 7.29 16.26 24.69
N SER A 59 6.81 16.32 23.44
CA SER A 59 6.70 15.13 22.59
C SER A 59 8.06 14.63 22.09
N TYR A 60 9.13 15.41 22.20
CA TYR A 60 10.45 15.02 21.70
C TYR A 60 11.02 13.86 22.54
N GLY A 61 11.39 12.76 21.87
CA GLY A 61 12.04 11.61 22.52
C GLY A 61 11.12 10.61 23.23
N HIS A 62 9.87 10.93 23.53
CA HIS A 62 8.94 10.01 24.24
C HIS A 62 8.76 8.64 23.55
N SER A 63 8.82 8.60 22.22
CA SER A 63 8.69 7.34 21.45
C SER A 63 10.00 6.56 21.31
N GLN A 64 11.15 7.16 21.59
CA GLN A 64 12.46 6.50 21.51
C GLN A 64 12.63 5.47 22.62
N GLU A 65 12.26 5.81 23.85
CA GLU A 65 12.30 4.88 24.99
C GLU A 65 11.44 3.62 24.76
N GLN A 66 10.35 3.75 24.00
CA GLN A 66 9.48 2.61 23.72
C GLN A 66 10.13 1.55 22.81
N GLY A 67 11.26 1.86 22.15
CA GLY A 67 12.02 0.94 21.30
C GLY A 67 11.22 0.35 20.12
N ARG A 68 10.05 0.90 19.81
CA ARG A 68 9.14 0.38 18.76
C ARG A 68 9.78 0.46 17.39
N PHE A 69 10.43 1.59 17.11
CA PHE A 69 11.14 1.82 15.86
C PHE A 69 12.29 0.83 15.68
N GLU A 70 13.11 0.61 16.71
CA GLU A 70 14.23 -0.34 16.65
C GLU A 70 13.76 -1.78 16.45
N LYS A 71 12.71 -2.20 17.17
CA LYS A 71 12.09 -3.52 16.98
C LYS A 71 11.56 -3.71 15.56
N TRP A 72 10.90 -2.68 15.01
CA TRP A 72 10.40 -2.69 13.64
C TRP A 72 11.55 -2.74 12.62
N MET A 73 12.57 -1.90 12.77
CA MET A 73 13.77 -1.88 11.92
C MET A 73 14.51 -3.22 11.93
N ARG A 74 14.65 -3.86 13.11
CA ARG A 74 15.28 -5.18 13.22
C ARG A 74 14.49 -6.23 12.46
N LYS A 75 13.16 -6.26 12.60
CA LYS A 75 12.30 -7.17 11.83
C LYS A 75 12.43 -6.92 10.33
N TRP A 76 12.44 -5.66 9.91
CA TRP A 76 12.60 -5.31 8.51
C TRP A 76 13.95 -5.76 7.95
N LYS A 77 15.06 -5.60 8.70
CA LYS A 77 16.38 -6.09 8.31
C LYS A 77 16.42 -7.61 8.13
N VAL A 78 15.77 -8.36 9.03
CA VAL A 78 15.66 -9.82 8.92
C VAL A 78 14.88 -10.21 7.65
N LEU A 79 13.73 -9.58 7.39
CA LEU A 79 12.94 -9.83 6.18
C LEU A 79 13.71 -9.49 4.89
N GLN A 80 14.56 -8.45 4.91
CA GLN A 80 15.43 -8.15 3.78
C GLN A 80 16.51 -9.21 3.60
N ALA A 81 17.15 -9.66 4.68
CA ALA A 81 18.14 -10.74 4.62
C ALA A 81 17.55 -12.06 4.11
N GLU A 82 16.30 -12.37 4.46
CA GLU A 82 15.58 -13.56 3.96
C GLU A 82 15.30 -13.52 2.45
N LYS A 83 15.20 -12.32 1.85
CA LYS A 83 15.05 -12.19 0.39
C LYS A 83 16.35 -12.51 -0.35
N PHE A 84 17.51 -12.40 0.31
CA PHE A 84 18.77 -12.80 -0.28
C PHE A 84 18.92 -14.32 -0.28
N GLY A 85 19.64 -14.84 -1.27
CA GLY A 85 19.93 -16.27 -1.34
C GLY A 85 20.64 -16.74 -0.07
N LYS A 86 20.17 -17.86 0.50
CA LYS A 86 20.77 -18.47 1.69
C LYS A 86 22.23 -18.83 1.41
N HIS A 87 23.08 -18.74 2.44
CA HIS A 87 24.45 -19.21 2.38
C HIS A 87 24.49 -20.70 2.01
N LYS A 88 25.31 -21.06 1.02
CA LYS A 88 25.59 -22.44 0.64
C LYS A 88 26.91 -22.87 1.26
N SER A 89 26.90 -23.94 2.06
CA SER A 89 28.13 -24.54 2.62
C SER A 89 28.87 -25.34 1.54
N ILE A 90 30.21 -25.37 1.61
CA ILE A 90 31.07 -26.23 0.79
C ILE A 90 30.66 -27.70 0.91
N GLU A 91 30.21 -28.13 2.09
CA GLU A 91 29.71 -29.50 2.30
C GLU A 91 28.53 -29.84 1.37
N ASN A 92 27.61 -28.90 1.16
CA ASN A 92 26.48 -29.08 0.25
C ASN A 92 26.94 -29.23 -1.22
N HIS A 93 28.11 -28.67 -1.56
CA HIS A 93 28.70 -28.83 -2.88
C HIS A 93 29.41 -30.19 -3.03
N LEU A 94 30.09 -30.65 -1.98
CA LEU A 94 30.88 -31.90 -1.99
C LEU A 94 30.02 -33.15 -1.73
N SER A 95 28.82 -33.02 -1.18
CA SER A 95 27.92 -34.15 -0.88
C SER A 95 27.57 -35.01 -2.08
N HIS A 96 27.56 -34.43 -3.29
CA HIS A 96 27.29 -35.16 -4.53
C HIS A 96 28.34 -36.25 -4.82
N LEU A 97 29.59 -36.07 -4.37
CA LEU A 97 30.68 -37.03 -4.60
C LEU A 97 30.46 -38.37 -3.88
N ARG A 98 29.63 -38.40 -2.83
CA ARG A 98 29.28 -39.65 -2.13
C ARG A 98 28.36 -40.57 -2.94
N SER A 99 27.80 -40.11 -4.06
CA SER A 99 26.94 -40.94 -4.91
C SER A 99 27.69 -42.10 -5.60
N THR A 100 29.02 -42.02 -5.68
CA THR A 100 29.90 -43.07 -6.21
C THR A 100 30.43 -44.00 -5.12
N ASP A 101 30.11 -43.77 -3.84
CA ASP A 101 30.46 -44.68 -2.75
C ASP A 101 29.53 -45.91 -2.81
N GLY A 102 29.93 -46.90 -3.61
CA GLY A 102 29.40 -48.25 -3.54
C GLY A 102 30.28 -49.11 -2.64
N TRP A 103 29.68 -49.95 -1.81
CA TRP A 103 30.42 -51.08 -1.23
C TRP A 103 30.81 -52.02 -2.37
N GLU A 104 32.01 -52.61 -2.32
CA GLU A 104 32.36 -53.71 -3.23
C GLU A 104 31.32 -54.83 -3.07
N SER A 105 30.37 -54.89 -4.00
CA SER A 105 29.47 -56.01 -4.14
C SER A 105 30.27 -57.14 -4.78
N TYR A 106 30.65 -58.10 -3.95
CA TYR A 106 31.26 -59.39 -4.34
C TYR A 106 30.40 -60.15 -5.36
#